data_AF-A0A6P3XVQ2-F1
#
_entry.id   AF-A0A6P3XVQ2-F1
#
_cell.length_a   1.000
_cell.length_b   1.000
_cell.length_c   1.000
_cell.angle_alpha   90.00
_cell.angle_beta   90.00
_cell.angle_gamma   90.00
#
_symmetry.space_group_name_H-M   'P 1'
#
loop_
_entity.id
_entity.type
_entity.pdbx_description
1 polymer ?
#
loop_
_entity_poly.entity_id
_entity_poly.type
_entity_poly.pdbx_seq_one_letter_code
_entity_poly.pdbx_strand_id
1 'polypeptide(L)'
;MFEIASYRIEHAFDEILGMNVTRKCCSYCTKIINAVSMQRRAIIFTEFLRSSFAISYVFLISLGVVSLSVNMLRLFLATQYLSDFEELIIATLFVLGHIYYIFLGNYTGQKLIDYSMGMFYKIYESQWYVAPLHAQKLLLFMMQRSIKSISIRLGGIFVPSLEGFATITSMSLSYFTVIRAVQ
;
A
#
# COMPACT_ATOMS: atom_id res chain seq x y z
N MET A 1 4.08 26.80 14.68
CA MET A 1 3.61 25.46 15.13
C MET A 1 4.75 24.51 15.44
N PHE A 2 5.71 24.29 14.53
CA PHE A 2 6.88 23.43 14.78
C PHE A 2 7.78 23.92 15.92
N GLU A 3 7.96 25.24 16.05
CA GLU A 3 8.75 25.85 17.12
C GLU A 3 8.11 25.65 18.52
N ILE A 4 6.76 25.73 18.57
CA ILE A 4 5.97 25.45 19.78
C ILE A 4 6.05 23.96 20.14
N ALA A 5 6.08 23.07 19.13
CA ALA A 5 6.27 21.65 19.35
C ALA A 5 7.70 21.35 19.86
N SER A 6 8.71 22.04 19.33
CA SER A 6 10.11 21.88 19.75
C SER A 6 10.33 22.35 21.19
N TYR A 7 9.78 23.51 21.56
CA TYR A 7 9.84 24.04 22.91
C TYR A 7 9.17 23.13 23.95
N ARG A 8 8.02 22.53 23.59
CA ARG A 8 7.32 21.56 24.46
C ARG A 8 8.09 20.23 24.61
N ILE A 9 8.85 19.83 23.59
CA ILE A 9 9.70 18.64 23.67
C ILE A 9 10.90 18.88 24.58
N GLU A 10 11.48 20.08 24.53
CA GLU A 10 12.64 20.46 25.35
C GLU A 10 12.29 20.52 26.85
N HIS A 11 11.18 21.17 27.21
CA HIS A 11 10.73 21.23 28.62
C HIS A 11 10.17 19.90 29.16
N ALA A 12 9.74 18.98 28.29
CA ALA A 12 9.28 17.66 28.72
C ALA A 12 10.44 16.77 29.19
N PHE A 13 11.68 17.01 28.73
CA PHE A 13 12.84 16.22 29.14
C PHE A 13 13.30 16.55 30.56
N ASP A 14 13.20 17.81 31.00
CA ASP A 14 13.53 18.23 32.36
C ASP A 14 12.55 17.65 33.40
N GLU A 15 11.26 17.53 33.05
CA GLU A 15 10.25 16.91 33.92
C GLU A 15 10.42 15.38 34.02
N ILE A 16 11.01 14.73 33.00
CA ILE A 16 11.27 13.28 32.95
C ILE A 16 12.49 12.86 33.78
N LEU A 17 13.46 13.77 33.99
CA LEU A 17 14.67 13.51 34.79
C LEU A 17 14.37 13.32 36.29
N GLY A 18 13.18 13.69 36.77
CA GLY A 18 12.75 13.54 38.16
C GLY A 18 11.94 12.27 38.52
N MET A 19 11.68 11.34 37.58
CA MET A 19 10.75 10.22 37.83
C MET A 19 11.40 8.84 38.03
N ASN A 20 10.94 8.14 39.07
CA ASN A 20 11.32 6.77 39.45
C ASN A 20 11.09 5.71 38.34
N VAL A 21 11.99 4.71 38.31
CA VAL A 21 12.10 3.60 37.34
C VAL A 21 10.80 2.79 37.14
N THR A 22 9.98 2.65 38.19
CA THR A 22 8.68 1.94 38.16
C THR A 22 7.63 2.63 37.27
N ARG A 23 7.65 3.96 37.14
CA ARG A 23 6.72 4.71 36.29
C ARG A 23 7.10 4.65 34.80
N LYS A 24 8.40 4.49 34.49
CA LYS A 24 8.92 4.28 33.11
C LYS A 24 8.39 2.99 32.48
N CYS A 25 8.33 1.90 33.24
CA CYS A 25 7.86 0.60 32.75
C CYS A 25 6.35 0.63 32.40
N CYS A 26 5.54 1.35 33.20
CA CYS A 26 4.10 1.51 32.96
C CYS A 26 3.81 2.43 31.76
N SER A 27 4.58 3.50 31.59
CA SER A 27 4.52 4.39 30.41
C SER A 27 4.92 3.65 29.12
N TYR A 28 5.97 2.84 29.17
CA TYR A 28 6.42 2.02 28.03
C TYR A 28 5.38 0.95 27.65
N CYS A 29 4.81 0.25 28.63
CA CYS A 29 3.72 -0.70 28.40
C CYS A 29 2.48 -0.02 27.78
N THR A 30 2.12 1.17 28.25
CA THR A 30 0.99 1.94 27.72
C THR A 30 1.22 2.34 26.26
N LYS A 31 2.45 2.77 25.90
CA LYS A 31 2.83 3.08 24.52
C LYS A 31 2.75 1.85 23.61
N ILE A 32 3.22 0.69 24.09
CA ILE A 32 3.10 -0.58 23.36
C ILE A 32 1.64 -0.94 23.16
N ILE A 33 0.82 -0.92 24.22
CA ILE A 33 -0.62 -1.25 24.14
C ILE A 33 -1.33 -0.32 23.15
N ASN A 34 -1.00 0.97 23.16
CA ASN A 34 -1.56 1.93 22.20
C ASN A 34 -1.16 1.60 20.77
N ALA A 35 0.12 1.32 20.52
CA ALA A 35 0.61 0.89 19.20
C ALA A 35 -0.05 -0.40 18.73
N VAL A 36 -0.21 -1.39 19.61
CA VAL A 36 -0.92 -2.65 19.34
C VAL A 36 -2.38 -2.38 18.96
N SER A 37 -3.06 -1.52 19.73
CA SER A 37 -4.45 -1.19 19.48
C SER A 37 -4.65 -0.48 18.13
N MET A 38 -3.68 0.34 17.73
CA MET A 38 -3.71 1.07 16.47
C MET A 38 -3.42 0.15 15.29
N GLN A 39 -2.41 -0.72 15.42
CA GLN A 39 -2.14 -1.76 14.42
C GLN A 39 -3.34 -2.70 14.25
N ARG A 40 -3.98 -3.13 15.35
CA ARG A 40 -5.17 -3.98 15.29
C ARG A 40 -6.32 -3.31 14.53
N ARG A 41 -6.55 -2.02 14.77
CA ARG A 41 -7.56 -1.23 14.05
C ARG A 41 -7.24 -1.12 12.56
N ALA A 42 -5.98 -0.83 12.21
CA ALA A 42 -5.54 -0.78 10.82
C ALA A 42 -5.76 -2.12 10.10
N ILE A 43 -5.41 -3.24 10.73
CA ILE A 43 -5.61 -4.57 10.16
C ILE A 43 -7.10 -4.87 9.93
N ILE A 44 -7.96 -4.60 10.92
CA ILE A 44 -9.41 -4.81 10.78
C ILE A 44 -9.97 -3.96 9.63
N PHE A 45 -9.52 -2.71 9.52
CA PHE A 45 -9.92 -1.82 8.44
C PHE A 45 -9.47 -2.33 7.06
N THR A 46 -8.22 -2.76 6.94
CA THR A 46 -7.69 -3.37 5.71
C THR A 46 -8.43 -4.67 5.34
N GLU A 47 -8.75 -5.50 6.34
CA GLU A 47 -9.50 -6.73 6.12
C GLU A 47 -10.93 -6.45 5.66
N PHE A 48 -11.58 -5.43 6.23
CA PHE A 48 -12.88 -4.94 5.78
C PHE A 48 -12.86 -4.38 4.35
N LEU A 49 -11.84 -3.57 4.01
CA LEU A 49 -11.67 -3.09 2.64
C LEU A 49 -11.46 -4.25 1.67
N ARG A 50 -10.61 -5.21 2.04
CA ARG A 50 -10.35 -6.41 1.24
C ARG A 50 -11.64 -7.21 1.04
N SER A 51 -12.41 -7.50 2.08
CA SER A 51 -13.63 -8.31 1.95
C SER A 51 -14.71 -7.60 1.12
N SER A 52 -14.83 -6.28 1.28
CA SER A 52 -15.86 -5.50 0.60
C SER A 52 -15.53 -5.26 -0.88
N PHE A 53 -14.25 -5.04 -1.21
CA PHE A 53 -13.84 -4.60 -2.54
C PHE A 53 -13.05 -5.65 -3.34
N ALA A 54 -12.70 -6.82 -2.79
CA ALA A 54 -11.90 -7.81 -3.51
C ALA A 54 -12.49 -8.19 -4.87
N ILE A 55 -13.78 -8.54 -4.91
CA ILE A 55 -14.45 -8.96 -6.15
C ILE A 55 -14.52 -7.79 -7.13
N SER A 56 -14.96 -6.62 -6.66
CA SER A 56 -15.05 -5.40 -7.49
C SER A 56 -13.71 -5.01 -8.08
N TYR A 57 -12.62 -5.15 -7.32
CA TYR A 57 -11.27 -4.82 -7.78
C TYR A 57 -10.77 -5.79 -8.85
N VAL A 58 -11.08 -7.09 -8.74
CA VAL A 58 -10.73 -8.08 -9.78
C VAL A 58 -11.46 -7.77 -11.10
N PHE A 59 -12.76 -7.47 -11.03
CA PHE A 59 -13.51 -7.04 -12.22
C PHE A 59 -12.91 -5.76 -12.81
N LEU A 60 -12.60 -4.78 -11.96
CA LEU A 60 -12.04 -3.51 -12.39
C LEU A 60 -10.66 -3.66 -13.05
N ILE A 61 -9.80 -4.57 -12.57
CA ILE A 61 -8.55 -4.90 -13.24
C ILE A 61 -8.81 -5.52 -14.62
N SER A 62 -9.72 -6.49 -14.71
CA SER A 62 -10.02 -7.16 -15.99
C SER A 62 -10.53 -6.17 -17.04
N LEU A 63 -11.46 -5.29 -16.66
CA LEU A 63 -11.98 -4.22 -17.51
C LEU A 63 -10.89 -3.20 -17.84
N GLY A 64 -10.04 -2.86 -16.88
CA GLY A 64 -8.90 -1.96 -17.09
C GLY A 64 -7.91 -2.50 -18.12
N VAL A 65 -7.61 -3.80 -18.09
CA VAL A 65 -6.72 -4.47 -19.06
C VAL A 65 -7.33 -4.43 -20.46
N VAL A 66 -8.61 -4.80 -20.61
CA VAL A 66 -9.31 -4.77 -21.90
C VAL A 66 -9.36 -3.33 -22.45
N SER A 67 -9.77 -2.37 -21.62
CA SER A 67 -9.86 -0.95 -21.99
C SER A 67 -8.51 -0.37 -22.40
N LEU A 68 -7.44 -0.64 -21.64
CA LEU A 68 -6.09 -0.18 -21.98
C LEU A 68 -5.61 -0.78 -23.30
N SER A 69 -5.87 -2.08 -23.54
CA SER A 69 -5.50 -2.76 -24.78
C SER A 69 -6.18 -2.13 -26.00
N VAL A 70 -7.49 -1.82 -25.90
CA VAL A 70 -8.25 -1.15 -26.96
C VAL A 70 -7.77 0.29 -27.19
N ASN A 71 -7.50 1.05 -26.13
CA ASN A 71 -6.99 2.42 -26.25
C ASN A 71 -5.57 2.46 -26.85
N MET A 72 -4.72 1.46 -26.56
CA MET A 72 -3.43 1.29 -27.23
C MET A 72 -3.59 1.00 -28.73
N LEU A 73 -4.56 0.16 -29.12
CA LEU A 73 -4.88 -0.08 -30.53
C LEU A 73 -5.36 1.19 -31.22
N ARG A 74 -6.27 1.94 -30.59
CA ARG A 74 -6.79 3.22 -31.11
C ARG A 74 -5.66 4.23 -31.32
N LEU A 75 -4.74 4.34 -30.36
CA LEU A 75 -3.55 5.18 -30.47
C LEU A 75 -2.66 4.73 -31.64
N PHE A 76 -2.42 3.44 -31.79
CA PHE A 76 -1.61 2.89 -32.88
C PHE A 76 -2.23 3.18 -34.26
N LEU A 77 -3.54 2.94 -34.42
CA LEU A 77 -4.25 3.23 -35.67
C LEU A 77 -4.22 4.74 -35.97
N ALA A 78 -4.44 5.59 -34.97
CA ALA A 78 -4.36 7.04 -35.14
C ALA A 78 -2.99 7.51 -35.67
N THR A 79 -1.91 6.88 -35.20
CA THR A 79 -0.55 7.18 -35.69
C THR A 79 -0.28 6.67 -37.11
N GLN A 80 -0.83 5.51 -37.50
CA GLN A 80 -0.57 4.92 -38.83
C GLN A 80 -1.34 5.63 -39.94
N TYR A 81 -2.61 5.95 -39.71
CA TYR A 81 -3.49 6.50 -40.74
C TYR A 81 -3.39 8.04 -40.85
N LEU A 82 -2.44 8.67 -40.15
CA LEU A 82 -2.37 10.12 -39.98
C LEU A 82 -3.77 10.69 -39.69
N SER A 83 -4.45 10.04 -38.76
CA SER A 83 -5.78 10.47 -38.34
C SER A 83 -5.72 11.89 -37.78
N ASP A 84 -6.86 12.57 -37.78
CA ASP A 84 -6.98 13.94 -37.29
C ASP A 84 -6.20 14.13 -35.98
N PHE A 85 -5.43 15.22 -35.87
CA PHE A 85 -4.54 15.47 -34.71
C PHE A 85 -5.32 15.42 -33.39
N GLU A 86 -6.60 15.77 -33.44
CA GLU A 86 -7.53 15.66 -32.32
C GLU A 86 -7.67 14.22 -31.79
N GLU A 87 -7.86 13.24 -32.68
CA GLU A 87 -8.02 11.83 -32.32
C GLU A 87 -6.74 11.27 -31.67
N LEU A 88 -5.57 11.68 -32.18
CA LEU A 88 -4.27 11.32 -31.62
C LEU A 88 -4.11 11.86 -30.19
N ILE A 89 -4.49 13.11 -29.96
CA ILE A 89 -4.42 13.75 -28.64
C ILE A 89 -5.36 13.02 -27.67
N ILE A 90 -6.60 12.76 -28.08
CA ILE A 90 -7.60 12.06 -27.26
C ILE A 90 -7.09 10.67 -26.89
N ALA A 91 -6.65 9.87 -27.85
CA ALA A 91 -6.15 8.52 -27.59
C ALA A 91 -4.94 8.52 -26.64
N THR A 92 -4.02 9.47 -26.83
CA THR A 92 -2.84 9.63 -25.94
C THR A 92 -3.25 9.97 -24.51
N LEU A 93 -4.18 10.91 -24.33
CA LEU A 93 -4.69 11.29 -23.00
C LEU A 93 -5.38 10.11 -22.31
N PHE A 94 -6.15 9.31 -23.05
CA PHE A 94 -6.78 8.11 -22.50
C PHE A 94 -5.76 7.07 -22.04
N VAL A 95 -4.71 6.79 -22.83
CA VAL A 95 -3.65 5.85 -22.45
C VAL A 95 -2.91 6.34 -21.21
N LEU A 96 -2.52 7.62 -21.17
CA LEU A 96 -1.86 8.22 -20.00
C LEU A 96 -2.77 8.19 -18.76
N GLY A 97 -4.05 8.50 -18.92
CA GLY A 97 -5.04 8.42 -17.86
C GLY A 97 -5.18 7.01 -17.28
N HIS A 98 -5.22 5.98 -18.13
CA HIS A 98 -5.24 4.59 -17.68
C HIS A 98 -3.96 4.19 -16.95
N ILE A 99 -2.78 4.54 -17.48
CA ILE A 99 -1.50 4.25 -16.82
C ILE A 99 -1.47 4.91 -15.44
N TYR A 100 -1.85 6.19 -15.34
CA TYR A 100 -1.89 6.92 -14.09
C TYR A 100 -2.87 6.31 -13.08
N TYR A 101 -4.07 5.96 -13.54
CA TYR A 101 -5.10 5.32 -12.71
C TYR A 101 -4.62 3.98 -12.12
N ILE A 102 -4.09 3.09 -12.96
CA ILE A 102 -3.60 1.77 -12.54
C ILE A 102 -2.39 1.94 -11.61
N PHE A 103 -1.51 2.90 -11.91
CA PHE A 103 -0.35 3.21 -11.08
C PHE A 103 -0.76 3.67 -9.68
N LEU A 104 -1.69 4.62 -9.55
CA LEU A 104 -2.15 5.12 -8.24
C LEU A 104 -2.75 4.01 -7.37
N GLY A 105 -3.58 3.14 -7.97
CA GLY A 105 -4.19 2.02 -7.26
C GLY A 105 -3.14 1.05 -6.71
N ASN A 106 -2.17 0.67 -7.54
CA ASN A 106 -1.10 -0.24 -7.17
C ASN A 106 -0.07 0.37 -6.22
N TYR A 107 0.25 1.67 -6.39
CA TYR A 107 1.14 2.40 -5.51
C TYR A 107 0.58 2.53 -4.10
N THR A 108 -0.74 2.76 -3.97
CA THR A 108 -1.41 2.79 -2.66
C THR A 108 -1.32 1.43 -1.97
N GLY A 109 -1.50 0.33 -2.73
CA GLY A 109 -1.29 -1.03 -2.23
C GLY A 109 0.15 -1.29 -1.78
N GLN A 110 1.13 -0.88 -2.59
CA GLN A 110 2.55 -0.99 -2.24
C GLN A 110 2.87 -0.25 -0.94
N LYS A 111 2.39 0.98 -0.79
CA LYS A 111 2.62 1.79 0.41
C LYS A 111 2.05 1.13 1.66
N LEU A 112 0.90 0.47 1.54
CA LEU A 112 0.31 -0.30 2.64
C LEU A 112 1.18 -1.51 3.03
N ILE A 113 1.72 -2.22 2.04
CA ILE A 113 2.67 -3.32 2.25
C ILE A 113 3.94 -2.81 2.94
N ASP A 114 4.52 -1.71 2.45
CA ASP A 114 5.74 -1.12 2.99
C ASP A 114 5.56 -0.64 4.44
N TYR A 115 4.39 -0.04 4.77
CA TYR A 115 4.09 0.32 6.15
C TYR A 115 4.00 -0.90 7.08
N SER A 116 3.42 -2.00 6.61
CA SER A 116 3.35 -3.24 7.39
C SER A 116 4.75 -3.82 7.65
N MET A 117 5.63 -3.77 6.65
CA MET A 117 7.03 -4.20 6.73
C MET A 117 7.85 -3.30 7.64
N GLY A 118 7.71 -1.98 7.51
CA GLY A 118 8.40 -1.01 8.35
C GLY A 118 8.02 -1.17 9.83
N MET A 119 6.76 -1.48 10.12
CA MET A 119 6.32 -1.78 11.47
C MET A 119 6.97 -3.06 12.01
N PHE A 120 7.01 -4.14 11.22
CA PHE A 120 7.72 -5.36 11.60
C PHE A 120 9.19 -5.07 11.95
N TYR A 121 9.89 -4.36 11.07
CA TYR A 121 11.31 -4.03 11.26
C TYR A 121 11.54 -3.17 12.51
N LYS A 122 10.69 -2.17 12.75
CA LYS A 122 10.79 -1.31 13.94
C LYS A 122 10.54 -2.04 15.26
N ILE A 123 9.61 -3.01 15.27
CA ILE A 123 9.42 -3.86 16.44
C ILE A 123 10.64 -4.78 16.60
N TYR A 124 11.19 -5.31 15.51
CA TYR A 124 12.34 -6.22 15.54
C TYR A 124 13.61 -5.54 16.05
N GLU A 125 13.90 -4.31 15.61
CA GLU A 125 15.02 -3.49 16.11
C GLU A 125 14.85 -3.03 17.56
N SER A 126 13.62 -3.01 18.06
CA SER A 126 13.37 -2.60 19.45
C SER A 126 13.93 -3.62 20.44
N GLN A 127 14.23 -3.20 21.67
CA GLN A 127 14.65 -4.09 22.76
C GLN A 127 13.47 -4.92 23.31
N TRP A 128 12.69 -5.55 22.42
CA TRP A 128 11.49 -6.32 22.76
C TRP A 128 11.80 -7.45 23.74
N TYR A 129 13.00 -8.04 23.67
CA TYR A 129 13.50 -9.09 24.57
C TYR A 129 13.78 -8.62 26.01
N VAL A 130 13.80 -7.31 26.27
CA VAL A 130 13.92 -6.73 27.63
C VAL A 130 12.55 -6.45 28.23
N ALA A 131 11.48 -6.46 27.43
CA ALA A 131 10.12 -6.20 27.91
C ALA A 131 9.62 -7.34 28.82
N PRO A 132 8.62 -7.09 29.68
CA PRO A 132 7.98 -8.14 30.48
C PRO A 132 7.43 -9.28 29.59
N LEU A 133 7.41 -10.51 30.09
CA LEU A 133 7.01 -11.71 29.32
C LEU A 133 5.66 -11.59 28.61
N HIS A 134 4.68 -10.91 29.23
CA HIS A 134 3.38 -10.65 28.63
C HIS A 134 3.48 -9.73 27.38
N ALA A 135 4.31 -8.68 27.46
CA ALA A 135 4.54 -7.77 26.34
C ALA A 135 5.37 -8.44 25.23
N GLN A 136 6.36 -9.26 25.58
CA GLN A 136 7.13 -10.05 24.62
C GLN A 136 6.24 -10.92 23.75
N LYS A 137 5.35 -11.72 24.36
CA LYS A 137 4.41 -12.58 23.63
C LYS A 137 3.53 -11.77 22.68
N LEU A 138 3.03 -10.61 23.12
CA LEU A 138 2.20 -9.73 22.30
C LEU A 138 2.96 -9.17 21.09
N LEU A 139 4.19 -8.69 21.29
CA LEU A 139 5.04 -8.17 20.22
C LEU A 139 5.39 -9.26 19.20
N LEU A 140 5.62 -10.50 19.67
CA LEU A 140 5.91 -11.65 18.81
C LEU A 140 4.70 -12.01 17.93
N PHE A 141 3.49 -12.00 18.51
CA PHE A 141 2.25 -12.14 17.74
C PHE A 141 2.06 -11.01 16.71
N MET A 142 2.42 -9.77 17.06
CA MET A 142 2.36 -8.64 16.14
C MET A 142 3.32 -8.82 14.98
N MET A 143 4.57 -9.19 15.25
CA MET A 143 5.57 -9.45 14.22
C MET A 143 5.09 -10.53 13.24
N GLN A 144 4.62 -11.67 13.77
CA GLN A 144 4.10 -12.77 12.95
C GLN A 144 2.89 -12.34 12.12
N ARG A 145 2.00 -11.53 12.69
CA ARG A 145 0.79 -11.04 12.01
C ARG A 145 1.11 -9.96 10.98
N SER A 146 2.08 -9.08 11.24
CA SER A 146 2.60 -8.11 10.26
C SER A 146 3.12 -8.83 9.03
N ILE A 147 3.93 -9.88 9.22
CA ILE A 147 4.43 -10.71 8.12
C ILE A 147 3.28 -11.31 7.31
N LYS A 148 2.25 -11.83 7.97
CA LYS A 148 1.09 -12.42 7.28
C LYS A 148 0.26 -11.38 6.53
N SER A 149 0.14 -10.16 7.08
CA SER A 149 -0.58 -9.04 6.47
C SER A 149 0.09 -8.47 5.21
N ILE A 150 1.37 -8.76 4.98
CA ILE A 150 2.09 -8.43 3.73
C ILE A 150 1.38 -9.05 2.51
N SER A 151 0.71 -10.19 2.71
CA SER A 151 0.02 -10.91 1.64
C SER A 151 -1.43 -10.46 1.45
N ILE A 152 -1.69 -9.16 1.29
CA ILE A 152 -3.02 -8.67 0.87
C ILE A 152 -3.28 -9.13 -0.56
N ARG A 153 -3.73 -10.39 -0.69
CA ARG A 153 -4.21 -10.95 -1.95
C ARG A 153 -5.68 -10.57 -2.10
N LEU A 154 -5.96 -9.67 -3.04
CA LEU A 154 -7.32 -9.35 -3.49
C LEU A 154 -7.84 -10.54 -4.31
N GLY A 155 -8.95 -11.12 -3.85
CA GLY A 155 -9.57 -12.30 -4.46
C GLY A 155 -8.70 -13.56 -4.49
N GLY A 156 -7.57 -13.59 -3.76
CA GLY A 156 -6.59 -14.68 -3.80
C GLY A 156 -5.65 -14.68 -5.02
N ILE A 157 -5.91 -13.82 -6.01
CA ILE A 157 -5.28 -13.86 -7.33
C ILE A 157 -4.31 -12.69 -7.56
N PHE A 158 -4.62 -11.50 -7.01
CA PHE A 158 -3.85 -10.29 -7.30
C PHE A 158 -3.36 -9.58 -6.04
N VAL A 159 -2.13 -9.06 -6.07
CA VAL A 159 -1.55 -8.25 -4.99
C VAL A 159 -1.35 -6.82 -5.51
N PRO A 160 -2.03 -5.81 -4.93
CA PRO A 160 -1.87 -4.42 -5.34
C PRO A 160 -0.47 -3.95 -4.94
N SER A 161 0.41 -3.85 -5.91
CA SER A 161 1.85 -3.62 -5.73
C SER A 161 2.44 -3.06 -7.02
N LEU A 162 3.66 -2.52 -6.96
CA LEU A 162 4.35 -2.08 -8.17
C LEU A 162 4.61 -3.23 -9.15
N GLU A 163 4.83 -4.44 -8.63
CA GLU A 163 4.87 -5.66 -9.43
C GLU A 163 3.52 -5.93 -10.11
N GLY A 164 2.42 -5.80 -9.37
CA GLY A 164 1.05 -5.90 -9.90
C GLY A 164 0.76 -4.91 -11.03
N PHE A 165 1.23 -3.66 -10.91
CA PHE A 165 1.16 -2.67 -11.99
C PHE A 165 1.90 -3.14 -13.25
N ALA A 166 3.14 -3.60 -13.11
CA ALA A 166 3.93 -4.10 -14.24
C ALA A 166 3.23 -5.28 -14.93
N THR A 167 2.66 -6.21 -14.16
CA THR A 167 1.93 -7.37 -14.69
C THR A 167 0.68 -6.94 -15.48
N ILE A 168 -0.10 -5.99 -14.96
CA ILE A 168 -1.30 -5.47 -15.67
C ILE A 168 -0.91 -4.78 -16.98
N THR A 169 0.12 -3.92 -16.95
CA THR A 169 0.59 -3.22 -18.15
C THR A 169 1.17 -4.19 -19.18
N SER A 170 1.95 -5.18 -18.75
CA SER A 170 2.50 -6.22 -19.62
C SER A 170 1.40 -7.08 -20.26
N MET A 171 0.38 -7.45 -19.49
CA MET A 171 -0.79 -8.19 -20.00
C MET A 171 -1.56 -7.38 -21.05
N SER A 172 -1.75 -6.08 -20.80
CA SER A 172 -2.44 -5.18 -21.73
C SER A 172 -1.65 -5.01 -23.04
N LEU A 173 -0.33 -4.86 -22.95
CA LEU A 173 0.56 -4.81 -24.11
C LEU A 173 0.53 -6.12 -24.89
N SER A 174 0.53 -7.26 -24.21
CA SER A 174 0.44 -8.59 -24.83
C SER A 174 -0.86 -8.74 -25.61
N TYR A 175 -2.00 -8.40 -25.01
CA TYR A 175 -3.29 -8.42 -25.73
C TYR A 175 -3.33 -7.46 -26.91
N PHE A 176 -2.78 -6.25 -26.76
CA PHE A 176 -2.61 -5.33 -27.89
C PHE A 176 -1.83 -5.97 -29.04
N THR A 177 -0.68 -6.61 -28.76
CA THR A 177 0.13 -7.25 -29.81
C THR A 177 -0.59 -8.40 -30.50
N VAL A 178 -1.37 -9.19 -29.75
CA VAL A 178 -2.17 -10.30 -30.31
C VAL A 178 -3.28 -9.75 -31.20
N ILE A 179 -4.03 -8.74 -30.75
CA ILE A 179 -5.10 -8.12 -31.55
C ILE A 179 -4.51 -7.56 -32.85
N ARG A 180 -3.37 -6.87 -32.76
CA ARG A 180 -2.66 -6.36 -33.93
C ARG A 180 -2.18 -7.46 -34.88
N ALA A 181 -1.75 -8.61 -34.37
CA ALA A 181 -1.29 -9.71 -35.21
C ALA A 181 -2.42 -10.40 -35.98
N VAL A 182 -3.65 -10.33 -35.45
CA VAL A 182 -4.86 -10.91 -36.08
C VAL A 182 -5.49 -9.98 -37.11
N GLN A 183 -5.28 -8.67 -36.97
CA GLN A 183 -5.83 -7.62 -37.83
C GLN A 183 -4.91 -7.31 -39.01
#